data_AF-A0A2S2QPR3-F1
#
_entry.id   AF-A0A2S2QPR3-F1
#
_cell.length_a   1.000
_cell.length_b   1.000
_cell.length_c   1.000
_cell.angle_alpha   90.00
_cell.angle_beta   90.00
_cell.angle_gamma   90.00
#
_symmetry.space_group_name_H-M   'P 1'
#
loop_
_entity.id
_entity.type
_entity.pdbx_description
1 polymer ?
#
loop_
_entity_poly.entity_id
_entity_poly.type
_entity_poly.pdbx_seq_one_letter_code
_entity_poly.pdbx_strand_id
1 'polypeptide(L)'
;MKALMDDFRLELSQLKTDQHALESELSSIRQKVAKFENTQTSSHLLDFNNIYNEFHDRITREQNILIFNVPDSAHELSSDSELTVQELLKDLSLSSIKIVHTRRLRNVGQKPR
;
A
#
# COMPACT_ATOMS: atom_id res chain seq x y z
N MET A 1 -34.68 -15.24 63.75
CA MET A 1 -33.94 -13.98 63.65
C MET A 1 -32.44 -14.19 63.36
N LYS A 2 -31.75 -15.11 64.06
CA LYS A 2 -30.33 -15.43 63.80
C LYS A 2 -30.07 -16.03 62.40
N ALA A 3 -30.83 -17.05 62.00
CA ALA A 3 -30.69 -17.67 60.67
C ALA A 3 -30.88 -16.66 59.52
N LEU A 4 -31.87 -15.76 59.63
CA LEU A 4 -32.10 -14.69 58.65
C LEU A 4 -30.89 -13.72 58.54
N MET A 5 -30.25 -13.39 59.66
CA MET A 5 -29.05 -12.54 59.69
C MET A 5 -27.83 -13.26 59.11
N ASP A 6 -27.73 -14.57 59.30
CA ASP A 6 -26.66 -15.39 58.73
C ASP A 6 -26.83 -15.51 57.20
N ASP A 7 -28.07 -15.66 56.71
CA ASP A 7 -28.39 -15.66 55.28
C ASP A 7 -28.08 -14.31 54.62
N PHE A 8 -28.50 -13.20 55.24
CA PHE A 8 -28.15 -11.86 54.75
C PHE A 8 -26.64 -11.63 54.70
N ARG A 9 -25.90 -12.14 55.68
CA ARG A 9 -24.44 -12.01 55.72
C ARG A 9 -23.77 -12.82 54.61
N LEU A 10 -24.31 -14.00 54.29
CA LEU A 10 -23.83 -14.84 53.19
C LEU A 10 -24.07 -14.15 51.85
N GLU A 11 -25.27 -13.63 51.63
CA GLU A 11 -25.65 -12.93 50.41
C GLU A 11 -24.82 -11.67 50.19
N LEU A 12 -24.56 -10.88 51.25
CA LEU A 12 -23.66 -9.73 51.21
C LEU A 12 -22.22 -10.11 50.86
N SER A 13 -21.73 -11.25 51.36
CA SER A 13 -20.39 -11.75 51.05
C SER A 13 -20.29 -12.19 49.59
N GLN A 14 -21.33 -12.83 49.08
CA GLN A 14 -21.41 -13.22 47.67
C GLN A 14 -21.44 -11.99 46.77
N LEU A 15 -22.29 -11.02 47.09
CA LEU A 15 -22.43 -9.79 46.30
C LEU A 15 -21.11 -8.98 46.25
N LYS A 16 -20.35 -8.94 47.34
CA LYS A 16 -19.00 -8.34 47.36
C LYS A 16 -18.00 -9.09 46.49
N THR A 17 -18.09 -10.42 46.47
CA THR A 17 -17.21 -11.26 45.64
C THR A 17 -17.51 -11.03 44.16
N ASP A 18 -18.79 -11.00 43.81
CA ASP A 18 -19.26 -10.75 42.44
C ASP A 18 -18.89 -9.33 41.99
N GLN A 19 -19.01 -8.33 42.87
CA GLN A 19 -18.58 -6.95 42.58
C GLN A 19 -17.09 -6.88 42.24
N HIS A 20 -16.22 -7.53 43.03
CA HIS A 20 -14.79 -7.54 42.75
C HIS A 20 -14.44 -8.27 41.44
N ALA A 21 -15.14 -9.37 41.13
CA ALA A 21 -14.97 -10.08 39.87
C ALA A 21 -15.33 -9.17 38.66
N LEU A 22 -16.46 -8.47 38.75
CA LEU A 22 -16.91 -7.53 37.72
C LEU A 22 -15.94 -6.35 37.55
N GLU A 23 -15.44 -5.77 38.63
CA GLU A 23 -14.44 -4.69 38.58
C GLU A 23 -13.15 -5.14 37.88
N SER A 24 -12.70 -6.38 38.14
CA SER A 24 -11.54 -6.98 37.49
C SER A 24 -11.76 -7.19 35.98
N GLU A 25 -12.91 -7.73 35.58
CA GLU A 25 -13.26 -7.89 34.16
C GLU A 25 -13.34 -6.55 33.43
N LEU A 26 -13.95 -5.55 34.07
CA LEU A 26 -14.09 -4.21 33.50
C LEU A 26 -12.71 -3.57 33.29
N SER A 27 -11.78 -3.73 34.23
CA SER A 27 -10.39 -3.30 34.09
C SER A 27 -9.69 -4.00 32.91
N SER A 28 -9.87 -5.32 32.78
CA SER A 28 -9.31 -6.11 31.66
C SER A 28 -9.85 -5.66 30.30
N ILE A 29 -11.16 -5.41 30.20
CA ILE A 29 -11.79 -4.90 28.98
C ILE A 29 -11.26 -3.51 28.64
N ARG A 30 -11.16 -2.59 29.61
CA ARG A 30 -10.60 -1.24 29.40
C ARG A 30 -9.17 -1.30 28.87
N GLN A 31 -8.34 -2.19 29.42
CA GLN A 31 -6.97 -2.38 28.92
C GLN A 31 -6.94 -2.93 27.49
N LYS A 32 -7.83 -3.87 27.14
CA LYS A 32 -7.94 -4.39 25.76
C LYS A 32 -8.40 -3.29 24.79
N VAL A 33 -9.41 -2.51 25.15
CA VAL A 33 -9.89 -1.38 24.34
C VAL A 33 -8.77 -0.37 24.11
N ALA A 34 -8.08 0.05 25.17
CA ALA A 34 -6.94 0.98 25.05
C ALA A 34 -5.83 0.41 24.16
N LYS A 35 -5.55 -0.90 24.22
CA LYS A 35 -4.60 -1.54 23.30
C LYS A 35 -5.10 -1.51 21.86
N PHE A 36 -6.37 -1.80 21.60
CA PHE A 36 -6.94 -1.75 20.25
C PHE A 36 -6.93 -0.34 19.66
N GLU A 37 -7.32 0.67 20.45
CA GLU A 37 -7.29 2.08 20.04
C GLU A 37 -5.86 2.54 19.72
N ASN A 38 -4.88 2.17 20.54
CA ASN A 38 -3.46 2.50 20.30
C ASN A 38 -2.84 1.68 19.16
N THR A 39 -3.38 0.50 18.84
CA THR A 39 -2.91 -0.31 17.71
C THR A 39 -3.51 0.18 16.38
N GLN A 40 -4.71 0.77 16.40
CA GLN A 40 -5.33 1.36 15.20
C GLN A 40 -4.57 2.58 14.67
N THR A 41 -3.81 3.29 15.51
CA THR A 41 -2.94 4.40 15.06
C THR A 41 -1.60 3.93 14.51
N SER A 42 -1.22 2.67 14.72
CA SER A 42 0.09 2.11 14.36
C SER A 42 0.02 0.94 13.36
N SER A 43 -1.18 0.49 13.00
CA SER A 43 -1.42 -0.48 11.93
C SER A 43 -1.51 0.23 10.58
N HIS A 44 -0.38 0.27 9.85
CA HIS A 44 -0.31 0.20 8.39
C HIS A 44 -1.62 0.54 7.65
N LEU A 45 -2.00 1.81 7.62
CA LEU A 45 -2.53 2.32 6.37
C LEU A 45 -1.34 2.25 5.43
N LEU A 46 -1.21 1.11 4.74
CA LEU A 46 -0.64 1.13 3.40
C LEU A 46 -1.35 2.30 2.75
N ASP A 47 -0.65 3.43 2.61
CA ASP A 47 -1.24 4.67 2.15
C ASP A 47 -1.94 4.33 0.85
N PHE A 48 -3.27 4.24 0.91
CA PHE A 48 -4.06 3.62 -0.14
C PHE A 48 -3.84 4.40 -1.43
N ASN A 49 -3.56 5.70 -1.29
CA ASN A 49 -3.14 6.57 -2.38
C ASN A 49 -1.80 6.13 -2.97
N ASN A 50 -0.81 5.74 -2.17
CA ASN A 50 0.46 5.22 -2.69
C ASN A 50 0.30 3.90 -3.44
N ILE A 51 -0.50 2.96 -2.91
CA ILE A 51 -0.78 1.70 -3.63
C ILE A 51 -1.54 1.98 -4.93
N TYR A 52 -2.56 2.82 -4.88
CA TYR A 52 -3.37 3.18 -6.03
C TYR A 52 -2.54 3.89 -7.10
N ASN A 53 -1.70 4.84 -6.70
CA ASN A 53 -0.78 5.54 -7.58
C ASN A 53 0.23 4.56 -8.20
N GLU A 54 0.81 3.66 -7.41
CA GLU A 54 1.74 2.66 -7.91
C GLU A 54 1.08 1.69 -8.91
N PHE A 55 -0.16 1.26 -8.62
CA PHE A 55 -0.92 0.39 -9.51
C PHE A 55 -1.21 1.08 -10.86
N HIS A 56 -1.66 2.34 -10.85
CA HIS A 56 -1.86 3.11 -12.07
C HIS A 56 -0.58 3.37 -12.84
N ASP A 57 0.50 3.66 -12.13
CA ASP A 57 1.83 3.80 -12.73
C ASP A 57 2.26 2.51 -13.44
N ARG A 58 2.02 1.34 -12.82
CA ARG A 58 2.34 0.04 -13.43
C ARG A 58 1.50 -0.21 -14.68
N ILE A 59 0.18 -0.06 -14.62
CA ILE A 59 -0.70 -0.23 -15.79
C ILE A 59 -0.28 0.70 -16.94
N THR A 60 0.05 1.95 -16.62
CA THR A 60 0.49 2.93 -17.62
C THR A 60 1.85 2.54 -18.22
N ARG A 61 2.77 2.02 -17.42
CA ARG A 61 4.10 1.59 -17.87
C ARG A 61 4.10 0.25 -18.61
N GLU A 62 3.17 -0.65 -18.33
CA GLU A 62 3.01 -1.92 -19.07
C GLU A 62 2.73 -1.70 -20.55
N GLN A 63 2.15 -0.55 -20.91
CA GLN A 63 1.91 -0.17 -22.30
C GLN A 63 3.14 0.44 -22.99
N ASN A 64 4.20 0.74 -22.24
CA ASN A 64 5.40 1.37 -22.75
C ASN A 64 6.51 0.34 -22.99
N ILE A 65 7.21 0.46 -24.12
CA ILE A 65 8.38 -0.33 -24.43
C ILE A 65 9.63 0.52 -24.15
N LEU A 66 10.54 0.00 -23.33
CA LEU A 66 11.85 0.61 -23.10
C LEU A 66 12.88 -0.03 -24.03
N ILE A 67 13.59 0.80 -24.78
CA ILE A 67 14.64 0.38 -25.71
C ILE A 67 15.95 0.99 -25.23
N PHE A 68 16.96 0.15 -25.06
CA PHE A 68 18.27 0.55 -24.55
C PHE A 68 19.32 0.52 -25.65
N ASN A 69 20.41 1.25 -25.42
CA ASN A 69 21.58 1.29 -26.31
C ASN A 69 21.28 1.83 -27.73
N VAL A 70 20.24 2.64 -27.89
CA VAL A 70 20.01 3.33 -29.17
C VAL A 70 20.95 4.54 -29.20
N PRO A 71 21.86 4.69 -30.18
CA PRO A 71 22.79 5.81 -30.25
C PRO A 71 22.04 7.16 -30.24
N ASP A 72 22.60 8.18 -29.59
CA ASP A 72 22.06 9.54 -29.68
C ASP A 72 22.42 10.16 -31.05
N SER A 73 21.47 10.85 -31.68
CA SER A 73 21.74 11.62 -32.89
C SER A 73 22.24 13.03 -32.53
N ALA A 74 23.17 13.58 -33.31
CA ALA A 74 23.71 14.93 -33.07
C ALA A 74 22.64 16.04 -33.23
N HIS A 75 21.57 15.74 -33.95
CA HIS A 75 20.39 16.59 -34.11
C HIS A 75 19.16 15.77 -33.74
N GLU A 76 18.64 15.97 -32.54
CA GLU A 76 17.45 15.28 -32.08
C GLU A 76 16.20 16.04 -32.54
N LEU A 77 15.69 15.68 -33.70
CA LEU A 77 14.31 15.98 -34.05
C LEU A 77 13.44 14.85 -33.50
N SER A 78 12.23 15.19 -33.01
CA SER A 78 11.28 14.20 -32.48
C SER A 78 10.92 13.12 -33.50
N SER A 79 10.97 13.46 -34.80
CA SER A 79 10.76 12.55 -35.93
C SER A 79 11.81 11.44 -36.00
N ASP A 80 13.05 11.73 -35.64
CA ASP A 80 14.17 10.81 -35.87
C ASP A 80 14.13 9.64 -34.88
N SER A 81 13.66 9.90 -33.66
CA SER A 81 13.40 8.87 -32.65
C SER A 81 12.27 7.94 -33.09
N GLU A 82 11.21 8.48 -33.68
CA GLU A 82 10.08 7.66 -34.17
C GLU A 82 10.51 6.77 -35.34
N LEU A 83 11.23 7.33 -36.33
CA LEU A 83 11.76 6.57 -37.47
C LEU A 83 12.68 5.44 -37.03
N THR A 84 13.60 5.70 -36.10
CA THR A 84 14.52 4.69 -35.56
C THR A 84 13.75 3.53 -34.91
N VAL A 85 12.70 3.84 -34.14
CA VAL A 85 11.87 2.83 -33.50
C VAL A 85 11.04 2.06 -34.54
N GLN A 86 10.51 2.73 -35.57
CA GLN A 86 9.78 2.06 -36.65
C GLN A 86 10.66 1.07 -37.42
N GLU A 87 11.90 1.45 -37.74
CA GLU A 87 12.87 0.55 -38.37
C GLU A 87 13.18 -0.66 -37.47
N LEU A 88 13.43 -0.42 -36.18
CA LEU A 88 13.72 -1.50 -35.23
C LEU A 88 12.53 -2.47 -35.07
N LEU A 89 11.30 -1.95 -35.00
CA LEU A 89 10.10 -2.80 -34.95
C LEU A 89 9.91 -3.58 -36.24
N LYS A 90 10.24 -3.00 -37.40
CA LYS A 90 10.19 -3.69 -38.68
C LYS A 90 11.19 -4.85 -38.73
N ASP A 91 12.42 -4.64 -38.27
CA ASP A 91 13.45 -5.68 -38.19
C ASP A 91 13.04 -6.84 -37.27
N LEU A 92 12.29 -6.53 -36.20
CA LEU A 92 11.73 -7.53 -35.29
C LEU A 92 10.42 -8.17 -35.78
N SER A 93 9.95 -7.85 -37.00
CA SER A 93 8.65 -8.30 -37.53
C SER A 93 7.44 -7.86 -36.68
N LEU A 94 7.57 -6.73 -35.98
CA LEU A 94 6.55 -6.11 -35.14
C LEU A 94 5.95 -4.84 -35.77
N SER A 95 5.98 -4.74 -37.11
CA SER A 95 5.52 -3.56 -37.87
C SER A 95 4.02 -3.26 -37.72
N SER A 96 3.23 -4.15 -37.10
CA SER A 96 1.82 -3.94 -36.80
C SER A 96 1.57 -3.14 -35.51
N ILE A 97 2.61 -2.90 -34.69
CA ILE A 97 2.50 -2.11 -33.46
C ILE A 97 2.34 -0.63 -33.83
N LYS A 98 1.23 -0.03 -33.39
CA LYS A 98 1.00 1.41 -33.55
C LYS A 98 1.75 2.18 -32.45
N ILE A 99 2.74 2.95 -32.86
CA ILE A 99 3.46 3.86 -31.97
C ILE A 99 2.56 5.06 -31.64
N VAL A 100 2.33 5.31 -30.35
CA VAL A 100 1.54 6.47 -29.89
C VAL A 100 2.44 7.67 -29.63
N HIS A 101 3.60 7.43 -29.02
CA HIS A 101 4.59 8.46 -28.72
C HIS A 101 5.96 7.80 -28.55
N THR A 102 7.02 8.51 -28.96
CA THR A 102 8.40 8.12 -28.67
C THR A 102 9.12 9.28 -28.00
N ARG A 103 9.98 8.95 -27.04
CA ARG A 103 10.77 9.93 -26.31
C ARG A 103 12.00 9.29 -25.71
N ARG A 104 13.12 10.01 -25.78
CA ARG A 104 14.34 9.71 -25.02
C ARG A 104 14.18 10.13 -23.56
N LEU A 105 14.54 9.24 -22.64
CA LEU A 105 14.52 9.51 -21.19
C LEU A 105 15.76 10.34 -20.79
N ARG A 106 15.76 10.98 -19.61
CA ARG A 106 16.81 11.96 -19.22
C ARG A 106 18.23 11.41 -19.39
N ASN A 107 19.13 12.27 -19.89
CA ASN A 107 20.56 11.94 -19.94
C ASN A 107 21.15 11.97 -18.52
N VAL A 108 21.74 10.85 -18.09
CA VAL A 108 22.49 10.76 -16.84
C VAL A 108 23.90 10.22 -17.16
N GLY A 109 24.67 10.98 -17.93
CA GLY A 109 26.10 10.73 -18.17
C GLY A 109 26.51 10.66 -19.65
N GLN A 110 27.48 9.80 -19.96
CA GLN A 110 28.02 9.59 -21.32
C GLN A 110 27.42 8.36 -22.02
N LYS A 111 26.42 7.70 -21.44
CA LYS A 111 25.75 6.55 -22.05
C LYS A 111 24.56 7.02 -22.89
N PRO A 112 24.24 6.33 -24.00
CA PRO A 112 23.02 6.63 -24.75
C PRO A 112 21.79 6.52 -23.85
N ARG A 113 20.87 7.48 -24.01
CA ARG A 113 19.61 7.57 -23.26
C ARG A 113 18.62 6.46 -23.57
#